data_AF-A0A816SNZ1-F1
#
_entry.id   AF-A0A816SNZ1-F1
#
_cell.length_a   1.000
_cell.length_b   1.000
_cell.length_c   1.000
_cell.angle_alpha   90.00
_cell.angle_beta   90.00
_cell.angle_gamma   90.00
#
_symmetry.space_group_name_H-M   'P 1'
#
loop_
_entity.id
_entity.type
_entity.pdbx_description
1 polymer ?
#
loop_
_entity_poly.entity_id
_entity_poly.type
_entity_poly.pdbx_seq_one_letter_code
_entity_poly.pdbx_strand_id
1 'polypeptide(L)'
;MFSFCSSQISNSGRFRVFFRKCVNAGNIRAICYDGLQAATILGLEESIKIVESNVPKHPLSTFAQAIFKVCLGRDKEASQVFQLFAAHHADLRSEEVLDLGRSMQYLMPHIYAPWLNTS
;
A
#
# COMPACT_ATOMS: atom_id res chain seq x y z
N MET A 1 7.72 -17.38 3.85
CA MET A 1 8.49 -16.99 2.64
C MET A 1 8.37 -15.49 2.30
N PHE A 2 7.22 -14.84 2.49
CA PHE A 2 7.04 -13.40 2.17
C PHE A 2 7.73 -12.39 3.12
N SER A 3 7.96 -12.71 4.41
CA SER A 3 8.63 -11.76 5.34
C SER A 3 10.13 -11.55 5.05
N PHE A 4 10.78 -12.52 4.41
CA PHE A 4 12.14 -12.35 3.89
C PHE A 4 12.16 -11.41 2.67
N CYS A 5 11.12 -11.45 1.84
CA CYS A 5 11.07 -10.61 0.64
C CYS A 5 10.84 -9.13 0.99
N SER A 6 9.98 -8.83 1.98
CA SER A 6 9.69 -7.45 2.42
C SER A 6 10.91 -6.76 3.06
N SER A 7 11.69 -7.48 3.88
CA SER A 7 12.93 -6.94 4.47
C SER A 7 14.02 -6.70 3.41
N GLN A 8 14.10 -7.54 2.37
CA GLN A 8 15.12 -7.40 1.32
C GLN A 8 14.80 -6.32 0.26
N ILE A 9 13.55 -5.82 0.19
CA ILE A 9 13.19 -4.65 -0.64
C ILE A 9 13.20 -3.33 0.15
N SER A 10 13.29 -3.40 1.49
CA SER A 10 13.32 -2.24 2.38
C SER A 10 14.57 -1.37 2.21
N ASN A 11 14.66 -0.25 2.94
CA ASN A 11 15.74 0.74 2.78
C ASN A 11 17.17 0.18 2.90
N SER A 12 17.38 -0.92 3.60
CA SER A 12 18.68 -1.61 3.75
C SER A 12 18.76 -2.96 3.02
N GLY A 13 17.71 -3.32 2.29
CA GLY A 13 17.60 -4.61 1.63
C GLY A 13 18.39 -4.71 0.33
N ARG A 14 18.92 -5.90 0.05
CA ARG A 14 19.77 -6.17 -1.14
C ARG A 14 19.06 -5.92 -2.47
N PHE A 15 17.73 -5.98 -2.50
CA PHE A 15 16.92 -5.77 -3.70
C PHE A 15 16.36 -4.35 -3.83
N ARG A 16 16.68 -3.42 -2.93
CA ARG A 16 16.14 -2.04 -2.97
C ARG A 16 16.38 -1.34 -4.32
N VAL A 17 17.58 -1.47 -4.88
CA VAL A 17 17.93 -0.86 -6.17
C VAL A 17 17.07 -1.42 -7.30
N PHE A 18 16.87 -2.74 -7.33
CA PHE A 18 16.02 -3.39 -8.31
C PHE A 18 14.54 -3.00 -8.12
N PHE A 19 14.06 -3.01 -6.87
CA PHE A 19 12.71 -2.59 -6.53
C PHE A 19 12.42 -1.15 -6.98
N ARG A 20 13.36 -0.23 -6.77
CA ARG A 20 13.23 1.17 -7.23
C ARG A 20 13.16 1.28 -8.75
N LYS A 21 13.91 0.44 -9.49
CA LYS A 21 13.77 0.36 -10.96
C LYS A 21 12.36 -0.09 -11.37
N CYS A 22 11.77 -1.06 -10.66
CA CYS A 22 10.40 -1.49 -10.92
C CYS A 22 9.38 -0.37 -10.66
N VAL A 23 9.53 0.38 -9.56
CA VAL A 23 8.69 1.56 -9.26
C VAL A 23 8.80 2.59 -10.39
N ASN A 24 10.02 2.95 -10.78
CA ASN A 24 10.28 3.94 -11.84
C ASN A 24 9.77 3.47 -13.22
N ALA A 25 9.70 2.16 -13.46
CA ALA A 25 9.13 1.57 -14.68
C ALA A 25 7.59 1.51 -14.67
N GLY A 26 6.93 2.04 -13.63
CA GLY A 26 5.47 2.01 -13.54
C GLY A 26 4.89 0.66 -13.14
N ASN A 27 5.68 -0.23 -12.51
CA ASN A 27 5.17 -1.54 -12.10
C ASN A 27 4.11 -1.39 -11.01
N ILE A 28 2.87 -1.75 -11.35
CA ILE A 28 1.70 -1.54 -10.49
C ILE A 28 1.84 -2.17 -9.10
N ARG A 29 2.44 -3.36 -9.01
CA ARG A 29 2.66 -4.05 -7.73
C ARG A 29 3.76 -3.37 -6.92
N ALA A 30 4.86 -2.98 -7.56
CA ALA A 30 5.94 -2.27 -6.88
C ALA A 30 5.46 -0.92 -6.33
N ILE A 31 4.68 -0.15 -7.10
CA ILE A 31 4.06 1.10 -6.65
C ILE A 31 3.13 0.86 -5.45
N CYS A 32 2.32 -0.21 -5.49
CA CYS A 32 1.48 -0.56 -4.35
C CYS A 32 2.30 -0.80 -3.08
N TYR A 33 3.38 -1.56 -3.17
CA TYR A 33 4.24 -1.84 -2.01
C TYR A 33 4.99 -0.59 -1.53
N ASP A 34 5.49 0.25 -2.45
CA ASP A 34 6.18 1.51 -2.11
C ASP A 34 5.23 2.48 -1.40
N GLY A 35 3.97 2.54 -1.84
CA GLY A 35 2.93 3.32 -1.18
C GLY A 35 2.58 2.81 0.21
N LEU A 36 2.37 1.49 0.37
CA LEU A 36 2.14 0.88 1.69
C LEU A 36 3.33 1.09 2.64
N GLN A 37 4.55 1.14 2.11
CA GLN A 37 5.75 1.50 2.86
C GLN A 37 5.79 2.97 3.27
N ALA A 38 5.48 3.87 2.36
CA ALA A 38 5.45 5.28 2.66
C ALA A 38 4.46 5.60 3.78
N ALA A 39 3.35 4.88 3.89
CA ALA A 39 2.38 5.08 4.98
C ALA A 39 3.00 4.93 6.38
N THR A 40 4.00 4.05 6.53
CA THR A 40 4.64 3.77 7.82
C THR A 40 5.92 4.57 8.06
N ILE A 41 6.59 5.05 7.01
CA ILE A 41 7.87 5.76 7.10
C ILE A 41 7.73 7.28 6.87
N LEU A 42 6.91 7.67 5.90
CA LEU A 42 6.76 9.06 5.43
C LEU A 42 5.40 9.67 5.82
N GLY A 43 4.42 8.83 6.13
CA GLY A 43 3.06 9.22 6.49
C GLY A 43 2.03 8.97 5.37
N LEU A 44 0.76 9.12 5.74
CA LEU A 44 -0.38 8.77 4.89
C LEU A 44 -0.50 9.65 3.64
N GLU A 45 -0.18 10.95 3.74
CA GLU A 45 -0.23 11.89 2.61
C GLU A 45 0.68 11.45 1.47
N GLU A 46 1.92 11.06 1.80
CA GLU A 46 2.90 10.65 0.79
C GLU A 46 2.53 9.28 0.20
N SER A 47 2.02 8.39 1.04
CA SER A 47 1.45 7.12 0.58
C SER A 47 0.36 7.31 -0.46
N ILE A 48 -0.59 8.23 -0.21
CA ILE A 48 -1.71 8.53 -1.11
C ILE A 48 -1.21 8.98 -2.48
N LYS A 49 -0.21 9.86 -2.53
CA LYS A 49 0.39 10.33 -3.81
C LYS A 49 1.03 9.20 -4.58
N ILE A 50 1.76 8.31 -3.90
CA ILE A 50 2.45 7.19 -4.55
C ILE A 50 1.43 6.23 -5.18
N VAL A 51 0.38 5.86 -4.45
CA VAL A 51 -0.61 4.90 -4.95
C VAL A 51 -1.62 5.50 -5.92
N GLU A 52 -1.67 6.83 -6.08
CA GLU A 52 -2.66 7.53 -6.92
C GLU A 52 -2.65 7.03 -8.38
N SER A 53 -1.46 6.82 -8.95
CA SER A 53 -1.31 6.33 -10.32
C SER A 53 -1.88 4.91 -10.55
N ASN A 54 -2.09 4.17 -9.46
CA ASN A 54 -2.66 2.82 -9.48
C ASN A 54 -4.17 2.81 -9.32
N VAL A 55 -4.82 3.93 -9.00
CA VAL A 55 -6.28 3.98 -8.79
C VAL A 55 -7.00 4.28 -10.13
N PRO A 56 -8.05 3.53 -10.52
CA PRO A 56 -8.63 2.34 -9.90
C PRO A 56 -8.10 1.02 -10.52
N LYS A 57 -6.88 1.01 -11.05
CA LYS A 57 -6.32 -0.13 -11.80
C LYS A 57 -5.93 -1.31 -10.90
N HIS A 58 -5.58 -1.07 -9.64
CA HIS A 58 -5.10 -2.09 -8.71
C HIS A 58 -5.92 -2.13 -7.41
N PRO A 59 -6.55 -3.27 -7.07
CA PRO A 59 -7.52 -3.34 -5.98
C PRO A 59 -6.93 -2.94 -4.62
N LEU A 60 -5.76 -3.47 -4.26
CA LEU A 60 -5.14 -3.14 -2.97
C LEU A 60 -4.70 -1.67 -2.89
N SER A 61 -4.26 -1.07 -4.00
CA SER A 61 -3.88 0.34 -4.02
C SER A 61 -5.09 1.25 -3.86
N THR A 62 -6.17 0.96 -4.59
CA THR A 62 -7.45 1.67 -4.48
C THR A 62 -8.02 1.55 -3.07
N PHE A 63 -8.05 0.34 -2.51
CA PHE A 63 -8.53 0.10 -1.15
C PHE A 63 -7.67 0.81 -0.10
N ALA A 64 -6.34 0.71 -0.18
CA ALA A 64 -5.43 1.38 0.73
C ALA A 64 -5.59 2.91 0.68
N GLN A 65 -5.71 3.50 -0.51
CA GLN A 65 -5.92 4.94 -0.65
C GLN A 65 -7.23 5.40 0.02
N ALA A 66 -8.32 4.65 -0.14
CA ALA A 66 -9.58 4.94 0.53
C ALA A 66 -9.43 4.91 2.05
N ILE A 67 -8.81 3.85 2.59
CA ILE A 67 -8.57 3.71 4.04
C ILE A 67 -7.68 4.84 4.57
N PHE A 68 -6.61 5.20 3.88
CA PHE A 68 -5.74 6.31 4.33
C PHE A 68 -6.46 7.65 4.33
N LYS A 69 -7.36 7.91 3.37
CA LYS A 69 -8.22 9.10 3.38
C LYS A 69 -9.20 9.09 4.56
N VAL A 70 -9.77 7.95 4.94
CA VAL A 70 -10.57 7.81 6.17
C VAL A 70 -9.73 8.13 7.40
N CYS A 71 -8.51 7.58 7.52
CA CYS A 71 -7.63 7.84 8.65
C CYS A 71 -7.22 9.32 8.78
N LEU A 72 -7.26 10.08 7.69
CA LEU A 72 -7.01 11.52 7.67
C LEU A 72 -8.28 12.38 7.87
N GLY A 73 -9.45 11.76 8.08
CA GLY A 73 -10.74 12.47 8.22
C GLY A 73 -11.27 13.07 6.92
N ARG A 74 -10.80 12.58 5.76
CA ARG A 74 -11.19 13.06 4.42
C ARG A 74 -12.35 12.24 3.86
N ASP A 75 -13.44 12.16 4.60
CA ASP A 75 -14.54 11.22 4.35
C ASP A 75 -15.14 11.33 2.96
N LYS A 76 -15.30 12.56 2.43
CA LYS A 76 -15.83 12.79 1.09
C LYS A 76 -14.92 12.19 0.00
N GLU A 77 -13.61 12.39 0.12
CA GLU A 77 -12.64 11.83 -0.82
C GLU A 77 -12.55 10.31 -0.67
N ALA A 78 -12.56 9.80 0.57
CA ALA A 78 -12.58 8.37 0.82
C ALA A 78 -13.80 7.69 0.19
N SER A 79 -14.99 8.29 0.34
CA SER A 79 -16.23 7.80 -0.24
C SER A 79 -16.15 7.70 -1.78
N GLN A 80 -15.56 8.70 -2.43
CA GLN A 80 -15.33 8.67 -3.88
C GLN A 80 -14.42 7.50 -4.30
N VAL A 81 -13.34 7.27 -3.56
CA VAL A 81 -12.43 6.15 -3.85
C VAL A 81 -13.09 4.79 -3.58
N PHE A 82 -13.93 4.66 -2.54
CA PHE A 82 -14.71 3.45 -2.31
C PHE A 82 -15.74 3.17 -3.41
N GLN A 83 -16.37 4.20 -3.96
CA GLN A 83 -17.25 4.05 -5.12
C GLN A 83 -16.48 3.57 -6.35
N LEU A 84 -15.30 4.13 -6.61
CA LEU A 84 -14.41 3.64 -7.66
C LEU A 84 -13.98 2.18 -7.41
N PHE A 85 -13.66 1.82 -6.18
CA PHE A 85 -13.32 0.45 -5.82
C PHE A 85 -14.46 -0.51 -6.15
N ALA A 86 -15.68 -0.20 -5.71
CA ALA A 86 -16.86 -1.04 -5.94
C ALA A 86 -17.20 -1.17 -7.43
N ALA A 87 -16.96 -0.13 -8.23
CA ALA A 87 -17.20 -0.14 -9.67
C ALA A 87 -16.19 -1.01 -10.46
N HIS A 88 -14.95 -1.15 -9.98
CA HIS A 88 -13.86 -1.75 -10.74
C HIS A 88 -13.34 -3.09 -10.18
N HIS A 89 -13.66 -3.42 -8.92
CA HIS A 89 -13.03 -4.55 -8.22
C HIS A 89 -14.04 -5.48 -7.57
N ALA A 90 -14.58 -5.12 -6.41
CA ALA A 90 -15.42 -6.00 -5.61
C ALA A 90 -16.42 -5.20 -4.76
N ASP A 91 -17.54 -5.83 -4.41
CA ASP A 91 -18.47 -5.25 -3.43
C ASP A 91 -17.79 -5.06 -2.08
N LEU A 92 -18.06 -3.95 -1.39
CA LEU A 92 -17.40 -3.62 -0.12
C LEU A 92 -17.69 -4.62 1.02
N ARG A 93 -18.73 -5.44 0.88
CA ARG A 93 -19.14 -6.46 1.86
C ARG A 93 -18.65 -7.87 1.49
N SER A 94 -17.91 -8.00 0.41
CA SER A 94 -17.41 -9.27 -0.10
C SER A 94 -16.23 -9.81 0.74
N GLU A 95 -16.01 -11.12 0.65
CA GLU A 95 -14.88 -11.77 1.33
C GLU A 95 -13.53 -11.30 0.76
N GLU A 96 -13.50 -10.95 -0.52
CA GLU A 96 -12.34 -10.39 -1.21
C GLU A 96 -11.86 -9.09 -0.56
N VAL A 97 -12.78 -8.25 -0.07
CA VAL A 97 -12.43 -7.01 0.65
C VAL A 97 -11.86 -7.32 2.03
N LEU A 98 -12.35 -8.36 2.70
CA LEU A 98 -11.75 -8.83 3.96
C LEU A 98 -10.32 -9.32 3.73
N ASP A 99 -10.06 -10.03 2.62
CA ASP A 99 -8.72 -10.49 2.26
C ASP A 99 -7.77 -9.35 1.89
N LEU A 100 -8.26 -8.29 1.24
CA LEU A 100 -7.49 -7.07 1.02
C LEU A 100 -7.13 -6.39 2.36
N GLY A 101 -8.08 -6.34 3.29
CA GLY A 101 -7.85 -5.85 4.66
C GLY A 101 -6.77 -6.66 5.38
N ARG A 102 -6.87 -7.99 5.36
CA ARG A 102 -5.85 -8.91 5.93
C ARG A 102 -4.49 -8.73 5.26
N SER A 103 -4.46 -8.57 3.94
CA SER A 103 -3.22 -8.34 3.19
C SER A 103 -2.56 -7.04 3.61
N MET A 104 -3.33 -5.95 3.75
CA MET A 104 -2.81 -4.66 4.19
C MET A 104 -2.28 -4.73 5.63
N GLN A 105 -3.04 -5.34 6.55
CA GLN A 105 -2.62 -5.56 7.93
C GLN A 105 -1.37 -6.44 8.03
N TYR A 106 -1.23 -7.44 7.16
CA TYR A 106 -0.04 -8.27 7.11
C TYR A 106 1.15 -7.50 6.55
N LEU A 107 0.97 -6.71 5.49
CA LEU A 107 2.08 -6.03 4.81
C LEU A 107 2.65 -4.86 5.61
N MET A 108 1.81 -4.01 6.21
CA MET A 108 2.27 -2.76 6.84
C MET A 108 3.31 -2.99 7.97
N PRO A 109 3.14 -3.94 8.91
CA PRO A 109 4.13 -4.23 9.96
C PRO A 109 5.43 -4.83 9.42
N HIS A 110 5.38 -5.57 8.29
CA HIS A 110 6.57 -6.18 7.70
C HIS A 110 7.38 -5.22 6.83
N ILE A 111 6.74 -4.13 6.44
CA ILE A 111 7.35 -3.03 5.70
C ILE A 111 7.91 -1.98 6.67
N TYR A 112 7.24 -1.80 7.80
CA TYR A 112 7.79 -1.17 8.99
C TYR A 112 8.71 -2.16 9.71
N ALA A 113 9.91 -2.40 9.17
CA ALA A 113 10.99 -2.89 10.00
C ALA A 113 11.66 -1.65 10.62
N PRO A 114 11.21 -1.15 11.79
CA PRO A 114 12.07 -0.30 12.56
C PRO A 114 13.27 -1.18 12.86
N TRP A 115 14.45 -0.63 12.65
CA TRP A 115 15.66 -1.32 13.04
C TRP A 115 15.52 -1.86 14.47
N LEU A 116 16.07 -3.05 14.65
CA LEU A 116 16.66 -3.52 15.89
C LEU A 116 17.58 -2.43 16.47
N ASN A 117 17.03 -1.37 17.03
CA ASN A 117 17.73 -0.48 17.96
C ASN A 117 17.47 -0.99 19.38
N THR A 118 17.78 -2.27 19.60
CA THR A 118 18.36 -2.70 20.87
C THR A 118 19.87 -2.53 20.72
N SER A 119 20.38 -1.38 21.14
CA SER A 119 21.75 -1.14 21.58
C SER A 119 21.78 0.20 22.31
#